data_AF-A0A8S2YM84-F1
#
_entry.id   AF-A0A8S2YM84-F1
#
_cell.length_a   1.000
_cell.length_b   1.000
_cell.length_c   1.000
_cell.angle_alpha   90.00
_cell.angle_beta   90.00
_cell.angle_gamma   90.00
#
_symmetry.space_group_name_H-M   'P 1'
#
loop_
_entity.id
_entity.type
_entity.pdbx_description
1 polymer ?
#
loop_
_entity_poly.entity_id
_entity_poly.type
_entity_poly.pdbx_seq_one_letter_code
_entity_poly.pdbx_strand_id
1 'polypeptide(L)' 'IQRNLSKEFSRKISLPTTVDLTKVTSYFDNGQLRVEAPVKREVYCRDNVILSPESLSTVEYNPIQSPIPGTHQRHYRRQE' A
#
# COMPACT_ATOMS: atom_id res chain seq x y z
N ILE A 1 13.89 36.04 2.78
CA ILE A 1 13.75 35.11 1.64
C ILE A 1 13.08 33.84 2.15
N GLN A 2 11.78 33.67 1.92
CA GLN A 2 11.01 32.52 2.39
C GLN A 2 11.17 31.38 1.38
N ARG A 3 11.89 30.31 1.76
CA ARG A 3 12.06 29.13 0.91
C ARG A 3 10.81 28.25 1.08
N ASN A 4 10.03 28.08 0.02
CA ASN A 4 8.95 27.10 -0.02
C ASN A 4 9.58 25.70 0.03
N LEU A 5 9.42 25.00 1.16
CA LEU A 5 9.84 23.61 1.32
C LEU A 5 8.68 22.71 0.87
N SER A 6 8.73 22.21 -0.36
CA SER A 6 7.86 21.13 -0.81
C SER A 6 8.43 19.78 -0.37
N LYS A 7 7.59 18.89 0.13
CA LYS A 7 7.93 17.49 0.43
C LYS A 7 7.02 16.59 -0.41
N GLU A 8 7.62 15.70 -1.18
CA GLU A 8 6.92 14.73 -2.02
C GLU A 8 7.08 13.32 -1.45
N PHE A 9 6.02 12.51 -1.54
CA PHE A 9 6.05 11.09 -1.20
C PHE A 9 5.45 10.29 -2.36
N SER A 10 6.17 9.25 -2.80
CA SER A 10 5.73 8.35 -3.87
C SER A 10 6.11 6.92 -3.54
N ARG A 11 5.23 5.98 -3.87
CA ARG A 11 5.40 4.56 -3.57
C ARG A 11 4.81 3.70 -4.68
N LYS A 12 5.51 2.63 -5.03
CA LYS A 12 5.03 1.60 -5.95
C LYS A 12 4.85 0.29 -5.18
N ILE A 13 3.75 -0.39 -5.47
CA ILE A 13 3.43 -1.71 -4.91
C ILE A 13 2.94 -2.61 -6.05
N SER A 14 3.27 -3.89 -5.96
CA SER A 14 2.69 -4.90 -6.85
C SER A 14 1.36 -5.35 -6.29
N LEU A 15 0.35 -5.46 -7.16
CA LEU A 15 -0.97 -5.94 -6.77
C LEU A 15 -1.18 -7.37 -7.24
N PRO A 16 -1.89 -8.21 -6.46
CA PRO A 16 -2.32 -9.52 -6.92
C PRO A 16 -3.16 -9.42 -8.20
N THR A 17 -3.10 -10.44 -9.05
CA THR A 17 -3.90 -10.51 -10.30
C THR A 17 -5.41 -10.60 -10.05
N THR A 18 -5.79 -10.94 -8.82
CA THR A 18 -7.16 -11.05 -8.33
C THR A 18 -7.81 -9.70 -8.05
N VAL A 19 -7.05 -8.60 -7.96
CA VAL A 19 -7.60 -7.25 -7.71
C VAL A 19 -8.26 -6.69 -8.97
N ASP A 20 -9.43 -6.10 -8.82
CA ASP A 20 -10.11 -5.35 -9.88
C ASP A 20 -9.63 -3.89 -9.91
N LEU A 21 -8.71 -3.61 -10.82
CA LEU A 21 -8.12 -2.28 -10.99
C LEU A 21 -9.12 -1.23 -11.51
N THR A 22 -10.25 -1.65 -12.09
CA THR A 22 -11.26 -0.72 -12.64
C THR A 22 -12.08 -0.04 -11.55
N LYS A 23 -12.01 -0.54 -10.32
CA LYS A 23 -12.81 -0.09 -9.16
C LYS A 23 -11.96 0.29 -7.95
N VAL A 24 -10.74 0.76 -8.21
CA VAL A 24 -9.87 1.29 -7.15
C VAL A 24 -10.45 2.61 -6.65
N THR A 25 -10.49 2.76 -5.33
CA THR A 25 -10.90 3.99 -4.64
C THR A 25 -9.82 4.43 -3.67
N SER A 26 -9.76 5.73 -3.38
CA SER A 26 -8.78 6.28 -2.45
C SER A 26 -9.37 7.36 -1.59
N TYR A 27 -8.93 7.41 -0.34
CA TYR A 27 -9.36 8.39 0.66
C TYR A 27 -8.13 8.90 1.40
N PHE A 28 -8.04 10.21 1.58
CA PHE A 28 -7.00 10.81 2.41
C PHE A 28 -7.67 11.50 3.59
N ASP A 29 -7.37 11.01 4.78
CA ASP A 29 -7.92 11.55 6.02
C ASP A 29 -6.88 11.40 7.14
N ASN A 30 -6.83 12.39 8.04
CA ASN A 30 -5.96 12.38 9.21
C ASN A 30 -4.48 12.03 8.92
N GLY A 31 -3.93 12.51 7.80
CA GLY A 31 -2.55 12.27 7.40
C GLY A 31 -2.28 10.87 6.81
N GLN A 32 -3.32 10.06 6.60
CA GLN A 32 -3.22 8.70 6.06
C GLN A 32 -3.89 8.61 4.68
N LEU A 33 -3.14 8.13 3.69
CA LEU A 33 -3.69 7.73 2.39
C LEU A 33 -4.14 6.28 2.47
N ARG A 34 -5.44 6.04 2.29
CA ARG A 34 -6.05 4.72 2.14
C ARG A 34 -6.36 4.47 0.67
N VAL A 35 -6.02 3.28 0.18
CA VAL A 35 -6.32 2.82 -1.18
C VAL A 35 -7.00 1.47 -1.06
N GLU A 36 -8.23 1.37 -1.56
CA GLU A 36 -9.08 0.19 -1.46
C GLU A 36 -9.48 -0.28 -2.86
N ALA A 37 -9.55 -1.59 -3.07
CA ALA A 37 -9.96 -2.18 -4.33
C ALA A 37 -10.64 -3.53 -4.10
N PRO A 38 -11.74 -3.82 -4.82
CA PRO A 38 -12.41 -5.10 -4.69
C PRO A 38 -11.62 -6.23 -5.39
N VAL A 39 -11.91 -7.46 -4.99
CA VAL A 39 -11.42 -8.67 -5.66
C VAL A 39 -12.37 -9.03 -6.82
N LYS A 40 -11.81 -9.45 -7.96
CA LYS A 40 -12.55 -9.92 -9.14
C LYS A 40 -13.50 -11.06 -8.76
N ARG A 41 -14.76 -10.96 -9.21
CA ARG A 41 -15.82 -11.96 -8.91
C ARG A 41 -15.47 -13.38 -9.34
N GLU A 42 -14.73 -13.52 -10.44
CA GLU A 42 -14.32 -14.83 -10.99
C GLU A 42 -13.46 -15.67 -10.03
N VAL A 43 -12.89 -15.05 -8.99
CA VAL A 43 -12.13 -15.76 -7.95
C VAL A 43 -13.05 -16.51 -6.98
N TYR A 44 -14.29 -16.05 -6.78
CA TYR A 44 -15.23 -16.65 -5.82
C TYR A 44 -16.07 -17.79 -6.40
N CYS A 45 -16.23 -17.86 -7.72
CA CYS A 45 -17.15 -18.78 -8.37
C CYS A 45 -16.44 -19.84 -9.22
N ARG A 46 -15.32 -20.38 -8.74
CA ARG A 46 -14.58 -21.39 -9.53
C ARG A 46 -15.06 -22.84 -9.37
N ASP A 47 -15.96 -23.10 -8.42
CA ASP A 47 -16.72 -24.35 -8.32
C ASP A 47 -18.05 -24.02 -7.64
N ASN A 48 -19.10 -24.84 -7.80
CA ASN A 48 -20.43 -24.66 -7.20
C ASN A 48 -20.45 -24.80 -5.66
N VAL A 49 -19.51 -24.17 -4.96
CA VAL A 49 -19.42 -24.09 -3.51
C VAL A 49 -19.27 -22.61 -3.16
N ILE A 50 -20.31 -22.04 -2.55
CA ILE A 50 -20.28 -20.69 -2.00
C ILE A 50 -19.23 -20.69 -0.89
N LEU A 51 -18.02 -20.20 -1.17
CA LEU A 51 -17.02 -19.99 -0.14
C LEU A 51 -17.42 -18.77 0.68
N SER A 52 -17.89 -19.03 1.91
CA SER A 52 -18.16 -18.03 2.95
C SER A 52 -16.95 -17.10 3.11
N PRO A 53 -17.15 -15.79 3.33
CA PRO A 53 -16.09 -14.80 3.53
C PRO A 53 -15.15 -15.12 4.71
N GLU A 54 -15.47 -16.09 5.56
CA GLU A 54 -14.62 -16.56 6.67
C GLU A 54 -13.34 -17.29 6.22
N SER A 55 -13.21 -17.68 4.95
CA SER A 55 -12.13 -18.56 4.48
C SER A 55 -10.82 -17.86 4.08
N LEU A 56 -10.75 -16.52 4.11
CA LEU A 56 -9.60 -15.74 3.60
C LEU A 56 -8.63 -15.22 4.68
N SER A 57 -8.56 -15.86 5.85
CA SER A 57 -7.77 -15.36 6.99
C SER A 57 -6.24 -15.55 6.90
N THR A 58 -5.68 -15.90 5.74
CA THR A 58 -4.22 -16.05 5.59
C THR A 58 -3.69 -15.26 4.40
N VAL A 59 -4.07 -13.98 4.28
CA VAL A 59 -3.20 -13.03 3.61
C VAL A 59 -2.17 -12.63 4.65
N GLU A 60 -0.96 -13.17 4.51
CA GLU A 60 0.21 -12.80 5.31
C GLU A 60 0.41 -11.28 5.20
N TYR A 61 -0.08 -10.58 6.21
CA TYR A 61 0.06 -9.14 6.32
C TYR A 61 1.54 -8.90 6.59
N ASN A 62 2.27 -8.52 5.54
CA ASN A 62 3.62 -8.00 5.68
C ASN A 62 3.48 -6.50 6.00
N PRO A 63 3.53 -6.06 7.27
CA PRO A 63 3.52 -4.64 7.57
C PRO A 63 4.78 -4.03 6.98
N ILE A 64 4.63 -3.35 5.86
CA ILE A 64 5.76 -2.63 5.28
C ILE A 64 6.01 -1.43 6.19
N GLN A 65 7.14 -1.48 6.91
CA GLN A 65 7.58 -0.41 7.79
C GLN A 65 7.54 0.92 7.04
N SER A 66 6.77 1.85 7.59
CA SER A 66 6.77 3.23 7.11
C SER A 66 8.14 3.85 7.42
N PRO A 67 8.69 4.70 6.54
CA PRO A 67 9.94 5.39 6.84
C PRO A 67 9.74 6.24 8.11
N ILE A 68 10.49 5.91 9.16
CA ILE A 68 10.51 6.66 10.41
C ILE A 68 11.19 8.00 10.12
N PRO A 69 10.51 9.16 10.28
CA PRO A 69 11.16 10.45 10.14
C PRO A 69 12.05 10.65 11.38
N GLY A 70 13.37 10.42 11.28
CA GLY A 70 14.25 10.71 12.41
C GLY A 70 15.71 10.28 12.36
N THR A 71 16.11 9.30 11.55
CA THR A 71 17.53 8.88 11.57
C THR A 71 18.35 9.70 10.58
N HIS A 72 18.79 10.89 11.03
CA HIS A 72 19.94 11.59 10.45
C HIS A 72 21.20 10.71 10.64
N GLN A 73 21.43 9.73 9.78
CA GLN A 73 22.77 9.18 9.63
C GLN A 73 23.63 10.22 8.91
N ARG A 74 24.43 10.94 9.68
CA ARG A 74 25.52 11.77 9.17
C ARG A 74 26.54 10.86 8.50
N HIS A 75 26.45 10.71 7.18
CA HIS A 75 27.55 10.15 6.41
C HIS A 75 28.67 11.19 6.36
N TYR A 76 29.76 10.94 7.10
CA TYR A 76 31.01 11.65 6.89
C TYR A 76 31.53 11.26 5.51
N ARG A 77 31.53 12.23 4.60
CA ARG A 77 32.19 12.16 3.29
C ARG A 77 33.68 11.89 3.54
N ARG A 78 34.18 10.71 3.19
CA ARG A 78 35.64 10.53 3.03
C ARG A 78 36.06 11.37 1.83
N GLN A 79 37.01 12.26 2.06
CA GLN A 79 37.77 12.91 1.01
C GLN A 79 38.89 11.95 0.61
N GLU A 80 38.98 11.66 -0.68
CA GLU A 80 40.22 11.31 -1.35
C GLU A 80 40.43 12.34 -2.46
#